data_AF-A0A953LYX2-F1
#
_entry.id   AF-A0A953LYX2-F1
#
_cell.length_a   1.000
_cell.length_b   1.000
_cell.length_c   1.000
_cell.angle_alpha   90.00
_cell.angle_beta   90.00
_cell.angle_gamma   90.00
#
_symmetry.space_group_name_H-M   'P 1'
#
loop_
_entity.id
_entity.type
_entity.pdbx_description
1 polymer ?
#
loop_
_entity_poly.entity_id
_entity_poly.type
_entity_poly.pdbx_seq_one_letter_code
_entity_poly.pdbx_strand_id
1 'polypeptide(L)'
;MIDPQNRVRERLEACFIYLSYATPDIREDIGIQGLSQVWIDTPAWYLWVKGRPGAFMIETVESGCLEEGNIVADSGLMAVRYFPSPGEEVFRDFSPGERALRKSSLFDITGTPRFEGVKRVRAGLYHIANLECLFGNRSQWMSLILDAPLLLTQPPGEFGATPAADTTEATERAIPAYALSLALYDTLVKMFTYFLRRTPAAHGDAVIEDGRERISCSFFSRTDCSGIERFLSSYTGVHMDSSLRKNVKPEWKKIALMEHRSHLTSLCGCKSCG
;
A
#
# COMPACT_ATOMS: atom_id res chain seq x y z
N MET A 1 -11.07 13.03 -21.88
CA MET A 1 -11.17 13.01 -20.40
C MET A 1 -10.15 12.00 -19.92
N ILE A 2 -9.24 12.35 -19.02
CA ILE A 2 -8.25 11.38 -18.52
C ILE A 2 -9.02 10.32 -17.71
N ASP A 3 -8.62 9.07 -17.85
CA ASP A 3 -9.19 7.92 -17.12
C ASP A 3 -8.76 7.97 -15.63
N PRO A 4 -9.67 7.81 -14.65
CA PRO A 4 -9.33 7.78 -13.22
C PRO A 4 -8.21 6.79 -12.88
N GLN A 5 -8.15 5.63 -13.55
CA GLN A 5 -7.09 4.65 -13.34
C GLN A 5 -5.70 5.23 -13.64
N ASN A 6 -5.59 5.96 -14.76
CA ASN A 6 -4.35 6.63 -15.15
C ASN A 6 -3.97 7.75 -14.17
N ARG A 7 -4.93 8.51 -13.62
CA ARG A 7 -4.63 9.53 -12.62
C ARG A 7 -4.11 8.92 -11.31
N VAL A 8 -4.73 7.85 -10.83
CA VAL A 8 -4.24 7.10 -9.65
C VAL A 8 -2.82 6.57 -9.90
N ARG A 9 -2.61 5.95 -11.07
CA ARG A 9 -1.30 5.44 -11.49
C ARG A 9 -0.25 6.53 -11.50
N GLU A 10 -0.50 7.66 -12.17
CA GLU A 10 0.44 8.78 -12.27
C GLU A 10 0.86 9.30 -10.89
N ARG A 11 -0.07 9.37 -9.92
CA ARG A 11 0.23 9.81 -8.56
C ARG A 11 1.11 8.82 -7.79
N LEU A 12 0.83 7.53 -7.90
CA LEU A 12 1.66 6.48 -7.30
C LEU A 12 3.05 6.43 -7.95
N GLU A 13 3.11 6.43 -9.29
CA GLU A 13 4.38 6.43 -10.04
C GLU A 13 5.23 7.65 -9.74
N ALA A 14 4.64 8.85 -9.61
CA ALA A 14 5.38 10.04 -9.25
C ALA A 14 6.08 9.89 -7.88
N CYS A 15 5.37 9.35 -6.88
CA CYS A 15 5.94 9.06 -5.56
C CYS A 15 7.07 8.03 -5.66
N PHE A 16 6.82 6.95 -6.39
CA PHE A 16 7.72 5.82 -6.55
C PHE A 16 9.01 6.18 -7.30
N ILE A 17 8.90 6.94 -8.38
CA ILE A 17 10.03 7.47 -9.15
C ILE A 17 10.83 8.46 -8.30
N TYR A 18 10.16 9.36 -7.56
CA TYR A 18 10.86 10.29 -6.67
C TYR A 18 11.72 9.56 -5.63
N LEU A 19 11.22 8.43 -5.11
CA LEU A 19 11.90 7.61 -4.12
C LEU A 19 13.02 6.74 -4.71
N SER A 20 12.90 6.32 -5.97
CA SER A 20 13.97 5.54 -6.61
C SER A 20 15.26 6.34 -6.70
N TYR A 21 15.17 7.67 -6.81
CA TYR A 21 16.31 8.59 -6.78
C TYR A 21 16.86 8.92 -5.40
N ALA A 22 16.13 8.64 -4.31
CA ALA A 22 16.60 8.94 -2.96
C ALA A 22 17.86 8.16 -2.59
N THR A 23 18.70 8.73 -1.73
CA THR A 23 19.89 8.05 -1.21
C THR A 23 19.54 6.79 -0.40
N PRO A 24 20.45 5.80 -0.31
CA PRO A 24 20.18 4.54 0.40
C PRO A 24 19.75 4.72 1.86
N ASP A 25 20.30 5.71 2.58
CA ASP A 25 19.95 6.00 3.97
C ASP A 25 18.51 6.52 4.13
N ILE A 26 18.03 7.34 3.18
CA ILE A 26 16.63 7.78 3.16
C ILE A 26 15.70 6.59 2.89
N ARG A 27 16.06 5.73 1.94
CA ARG A 27 15.28 4.52 1.63
C ARG A 27 15.23 3.55 2.82
N GLU A 28 16.34 3.42 3.54
CA GLU A 28 16.45 2.63 4.76
C GLU A 28 15.57 3.18 5.90
N ASP A 29 15.54 4.51 6.09
CA ASP A 29 14.67 5.18 7.07
C ASP A 29 13.18 5.05 6.71
N ILE A 30 12.85 5.10 5.41
CA ILE A 30 11.49 4.85 4.90
C ILE A 30 11.10 3.38 5.07
N GLY A 31 12.07 2.47 4.99
CA GLY A 31 11.87 1.02 5.07
C GLY A 31 11.61 0.36 3.73
N ILE A 32 11.99 0.98 2.60
CA ILE A 32 11.81 0.42 1.25
C ILE A 32 13.13 -0.13 0.68
N GLN A 33 13.23 -1.45 0.61
CA GLN A 33 14.43 -2.16 0.11
C GLN A 33 14.44 -2.28 -1.40
N GLY A 34 13.26 -2.38 -2.02
CA GLY A 34 13.11 -2.47 -3.46
C GLY A 34 11.72 -2.08 -3.92
N LEU A 35 11.63 -1.67 -5.17
CA LEU A 35 10.38 -1.39 -5.86
C LEU A 35 10.54 -1.81 -7.32
N SER A 36 9.54 -2.49 -7.88
CA SER A 36 9.51 -2.83 -9.30
C SER A 36 8.11 -2.72 -9.87
N GLN A 37 7.99 -2.17 -11.07
CA GLN A 37 6.72 -2.16 -11.80
C GLN A 37 6.42 -3.55 -12.36
N VAL A 38 5.16 -3.97 -12.27
CA VAL A 38 4.67 -5.20 -12.87
C VAL A 38 3.99 -4.86 -14.19
N TRP A 39 4.46 -5.48 -15.28
CA TRP A 39 3.94 -5.24 -16.62
C TRP A 39 2.74 -6.15 -16.90
N ILE A 40 1.58 -5.73 -16.42
CA ILE A 40 0.28 -6.36 -16.69
C ILE A 40 -0.71 -5.31 -17.25
N ASP A 41 -1.95 -5.74 -17.46
CA ASP A 41 -3.06 -4.93 -17.97
C ASP A 41 -3.55 -3.84 -17.00
N THR A 42 -3.26 -3.97 -15.71
CA THR A 42 -3.57 -2.97 -14.68
C THR A 42 -2.30 -2.43 -14.00
N PRO A 43 -2.33 -1.21 -13.44
CA PRO A 43 -1.22 -0.69 -12.66
C PRO A 43 -0.91 -1.59 -11.46
N ALA A 44 0.32 -2.07 -11.38
CA ALA A 44 0.77 -2.93 -10.30
C ALA A 44 2.27 -2.79 -10.02
N TRP A 45 2.64 -3.01 -8.76
CA TRP A 45 4.02 -2.89 -8.29
C TRP A 45 4.36 -3.96 -7.27
N TYR A 46 5.59 -4.46 -7.33
CA TYR A 46 6.22 -5.22 -6.26
C TYR A 46 6.98 -4.30 -5.31
N LEU A 47 6.83 -4.53 -4.00
CA LEU A 47 7.50 -3.78 -2.95
C LEU A 47 8.20 -4.74 -1.98
N TRP A 48 9.48 -4.49 -1.70
CA TRP A 48 10.24 -5.20 -0.66
C TRP A 48 10.43 -4.26 0.53
N VAL A 49 9.86 -4.65 1.67
CA VAL A 49 9.75 -3.79 2.85
C VAL A 49 10.68 -4.30 3.95
N LYS A 50 11.38 -3.38 4.62
CA LYS A 50 12.28 -3.69 5.73
C LYS A 50 11.57 -4.49 6.83
N GLY A 51 12.25 -5.53 7.31
CA GLY A 51 11.71 -6.44 8.34
C GLY A 51 10.81 -7.54 7.80
N ARG A 52 10.57 -7.59 6.47
CA ARG A 52 9.84 -8.65 5.79
C ARG A 52 10.70 -9.26 4.68
N PRO A 53 11.16 -10.51 4.82
CA PRO A 53 11.91 -11.20 3.77
C PRO A 53 11.11 -11.44 2.48
N GLY A 54 9.79 -11.56 2.57
CA GLY A 54 8.89 -11.71 1.43
C GLY A 54 8.66 -10.40 0.66
N ALA A 55 7.92 -10.50 -0.43
CA ALA A 55 7.59 -9.37 -1.29
C ALA A 55 6.08 -9.07 -1.25
N PHE A 56 5.72 -7.80 -1.27
CA PHE A 56 4.34 -7.37 -1.46
C PHE A 56 4.08 -7.11 -2.95
N MET A 57 2.83 -7.29 -3.37
CA MET A 57 2.29 -6.76 -4.62
C MET A 57 1.09 -5.90 -4.29
N ILE A 58 1.02 -4.70 -4.88
CA ILE A 58 -0.21 -3.93 -4.96
C ILE A 58 -0.66 -3.91 -6.41
N GLU A 59 -1.93 -4.16 -6.66
CA GLU A 59 -2.54 -4.17 -7.99
C GLU A 59 -3.82 -3.38 -7.95
N THR A 60 -3.99 -2.40 -8.84
CA THR A 60 -5.28 -1.72 -9.00
C THR A 60 -6.32 -2.69 -9.53
N VAL A 61 -7.39 -2.88 -8.76
CA VAL A 61 -8.52 -3.75 -9.10
C VAL A 61 -9.76 -2.94 -9.51
N GLU A 62 -9.93 -1.76 -8.93
CA GLU A 62 -11.00 -0.83 -9.28
C GLU A 62 -10.50 0.61 -9.16
N SER A 63 -11.03 1.49 -9.99
CA SER A 63 -10.75 2.92 -9.92
C SER A 63 -12.00 3.72 -10.27
N GLY A 64 -12.18 4.86 -9.62
CA GLY A 64 -13.35 5.69 -9.79
C GLY A 64 -13.09 7.16 -9.55
N CYS A 65 -14.16 7.93 -9.66
CA CYS A 65 -14.20 9.32 -9.24
C CYS A 65 -15.30 9.45 -8.19
N LEU A 66 -14.93 9.90 -7.01
CA LEU A 66 -15.84 10.19 -5.91
C LEU A 66 -16.19 11.68 -5.95
N GLU A 67 -17.49 11.98 -5.94
CA GLU A 67 -18.01 13.35 -5.91
C GLU A 67 -18.99 13.51 -4.76
N GLU A 68 -18.65 14.35 -3.78
CA GLU A 68 -19.55 14.70 -2.68
C GLU A 68 -19.50 16.21 -2.43
N GLY A 69 -20.61 16.89 -2.75
CA GLY A 69 -20.68 18.35 -2.70
C GLY A 69 -19.63 19.00 -3.61
N ASN A 70 -18.66 19.70 -3.02
CA ASN A 70 -17.57 20.37 -3.74
C ASN A 70 -16.26 19.55 -3.74
N ILE A 71 -16.27 18.35 -3.18
CA ILE A 71 -15.11 17.48 -3.09
C ILE A 71 -15.14 16.50 -4.26
N VAL A 72 -14.05 16.49 -5.02
CA VAL A 72 -13.83 15.55 -6.12
C VAL A 72 -12.51 14.83 -5.87
N ALA A 73 -12.56 13.51 -5.82
CA ALA A 73 -11.40 12.67 -5.59
C ALA A 73 -11.32 11.54 -6.62
N ASP A 74 -10.12 11.27 -7.12
CA ASP A 74 -9.84 10.02 -7.82
C ASP A 74 -9.61 8.92 -6.78
N SER A 75 -10.31 7.79 -6.94
CA SER A 75 -10.15 6.62 -6.07
C SER A 75 -9.48 5.48 -6.83
N GLY A 76 -8.63 4.75 -6.12
CA GLY A 76 -8.04 3.51 -6.59
C GLY A 76 -8.06 2.47 -5.49
N LEU A 77 -8.88 1.43 -5.67
CA LEU A 77 -8.88 0.25 -4.82
C LEU A 77 -7.82 -0.73 -5.33
N MET A 78 -6.96 -1.17 -4.43
CA MET A 78 -5.84 -2.04 -4.73
C MET A 78 -5.92 -3.33 -3.93
N ALA A 79 -5.72 -4.46 -4.60
CA ALA A 79 -5.49 -5.73 -3.94
C ALA A 79 -4.05 -5.78 -3.43
N VAL A 80 -3.88 -6.06 -2.14
CA VAL A 80 -2.58 -6.29 -1.51
C VAL A 80 -2.34 -7.80 -1.43
N ARG A 81 -1.24 -8.25 -2.02
CA ARG A 81 -0.77 -9.63 -1.93
C ARG A 81 0.59 -9.69 -1.25
N TYR A 82 0.83 -10.76 -0.50
CA TYR A 82 2.14 -11.03 0.10
C TYR A 82 2.67 -12.39 -0.30
N PHE A 83 3.89 -12.40 -0.83
CA PHE A 83 4.63 -13.60 -1.19
C PHE A 83 5.66 -13.90 -0.10
N PRO A 84 5.28 -14.65 0.94
CA PRO A 84 6.20 -14.98 2.04
C PRO A 84 7.45 -15.69 1.53
N SER A 85 8.61 -15.36 2.09
CA SER A 85 9.78 -16.22 1.96
C SER A 85 9.52 -17.56 2.64
N PRO A 86 9.94 -18.70 2.06
CA PRO A 86 9.77 -20.01 2.69
C PRO A 86 10.41 -20.16 4.08
N GLY A 87 11.35 -19.27 4.43
CA GLY A 87 11.99 -19.23 5.75
C GLY A 87 11.26 -18.40 6.80
N GLU A 88 10.20 -17.67 6.45
CA GLU A 88 9.40 -16.92 7.41
C GLU A 88 8.43 -17.82 8.17
N GLU A 89 8.14 -17.48 9.43
CA GLU A 89 7.16 -18.22 10.25
C GLU A 89 5.77 -18.19 9.61
N VAL A 90 5.34 -17.00 9.14
CA VAL A 90 4.04 -16.79 8.50
C VAL A 90 3.85 -17.63 7.24
N PHE A 91 4.93 -18.14 6.63
CA PHE A 91 4.83 -19.02 5.46
C PHE A 91 3.96 -20.26 5.74
N ARG A 92 3.96 -20.76 6.98
CA ARG A 92 3.18 -21.92 7.39
C ARG A 92 1.67 -21.63 7.45
N ASP A 93 1.31 -20.37 7.56
CA ASP A 93 -0.08 -19.92 7.70
C ASP A 93 -0.79 -19.73 6.35
N PHE A 94 -0.05 -19.76 5.24
CA PHE A 94 -0.62 -19.81 3.88
C PHE A 94 -1.05 -21.22 3.54
N SER A 95 -2.01 -21.40 2.62
CA SER A 95 -2.50 -22.74 2.25
C SER A 95 -1.39 -23.64 1.69
N PRO A 96 -1.50 -24.98 1.75
CA PRO A 96 -0.52 -25.88 1.14
C PRO A 96 -0.31 -25.59 -0.35
N GLY A 97 -1.36 -25.23 -1.08
CA GLY A 97 -1.27 -24.86 -2.49
C GLY A 97 -0.41 -23.61 -2.72
N GLU A 98 -0.60 -22.58 -1.90
CA GLU A 98 0.24 -21.37 -1.93
C GLU A 98 1.69 -21.65 -1.52
N ARG A 99 1.89 -22.50 -0.51
CA ARG A 99 3.24 -22.90 -0.09
C ARG A 99 3.97 -23.69 -1.17
N ALA A 100 3.26 -24.63 -1.83
CA ALA A 100 3.81 -25.41 -2.93
C ALA A 100 4.11 -24.52 -4.14
N LEU A 101 3.19 -23.63 -4.51
CA LEU A 101 3.37 -22.68 -5.60
C LEU A 101 4.56 -21.74 -5.34
N ARG A 102 4.70 -21.23 -4.10
CA ARG A 102 5.79 -20.33 -3.71
C ARG A 102 7.18 -20.96 -3.83
N LYS A 103 7.26 -22.29 -3.68
CA LYS A 103 8.50 -23.08 -3.82
C LYS A 103 8.76 -23.57 -5.25
N SER A 104 7.81 -23.36 -6.17
CA SER A 104 7.95 -23.78 -7.56
C SER A 104 8.86 -22.85 -8.37
N SER A 105 9.19 -23.28 -9.59
CA SER A 105 9.94 -22.47 -10.56
C SER A 105 9.17 -21.24 -11.08
N LEU A 106 7.89 -21.09 -10.74
CA LEU A 106 7.07 -19.93 -11.10
C LEU A 106 7.41 -18.68 -10.28
N PHE A 107 8.27 -18.81 -9.25
CA PHE A 107 8.85 -17.69 -8.52
C PHE A 107 10.32 -17.53 -8.90
N ASP A 108 10.80 -16.30 -8.94
CA ASP A 108 12.21 -16.00 -9.17
C ASP A 108 13.01 -15.89 -7.86
N ILE A 109 14.30 -15.54 -7.98
CA ILE A 109 15.20 -15.38 -6.84
C ILE A 109 14.84 -14.20 -5.93
N THR A 110 14.05 -13.24 -6.42
CA THR A 110 13.59 -12.07 -5.65
C THR A 110 12.35 -12.41 -4.81
N GLY A 111 11.80 -13.62 -4.98
CA GLY A 111 10.61 -14.07 -4.30
C GLY A 111 9.32 -13.53 -4.89
N THR A 112 9.35 -13.00 -6.11
CA THR A 112 8.17 -12.56 -6.85
C THR A 112 7.80 -13.55 -7.97
N PRO A 113 6.54 -13.59 -8.41
CA PRO A 113 6.13 -14.43 -9.53
C PRO A 113 6.84 -14.04 -10.82
N ARG A 114 7.29 -15.03 -11.58
CA ARG A 114 7.65 -14.85 -13.01
C ARG A 114 6.39 -14.56 -13.82
N PHE A 115 6.56 -14.06 -15.04
CA PHE A 115 5.47 -13.73 -15.94
C PHE A 115 4.43 -14.86 -16.09
N GLU A 116 4.90 -16.11 -16.20
CA GLU A 116 4.04 -17.30 -16.31
C GLU A 116 3.24 -17.58 -15.02
N GLY A 117 3.77 -17.17 -13.86
CA GLY A 117 3.16 -17.34 -12.54
C GLY A 117 2.13 -16.27 -12.19
N VAL A 118 2.22 -15.07 -12.78
CA VAL A 118 1.36 -13.92 -12.43
C VAL A 118 -0.13 -14.24 -12.58
N LYS A 119 -0.52 -14.94 -13.64
CA LYS A 119 -1.94 -15.32 -13.87
C LYS A 119 -2.50 -16.19 -12.74
N ARG A 120 -1.71 -17.15 -12.22
CA ARG A 120 -2.14 -18.01 -11.12
C ARG A 120 -2.29 -17.23 -9.81
N VAL A 121 -1.40 -16.26 -9.59
CA VAL A 121 -1.48 -15.38 -8.41
C VAL A 121 -2.70 -14.48 -8.45
N ARG A 122 -3.06 -13.96 -9.63
CA ARG A 122 -4.22 -13.08 -9.79
C ARG A 122 -5.56 -13.78 -9.56
N ALA A 123 -5.62 -15.11 -9.66
CA ALA A 123 -6.78 -15.93 -9.33
C ALA A 123 -7.03 -16.07 -7.80
N GLY A 124 -6.76 -15.02 -7.01
CA GLY A 124 -7.07 -14.99 -5.58
C GLY A 124 -6.00 -15.51 -4.62
N LEU A 125 -4.87 -16.00 -5.12
CA LEU A 125 -3.77 -16.45 -4.28
C LEU A 125 -3.03 -15.24 -3.68
N TYR A 126 -2.51 -15.44 -2.48
CA TYR A 126 -1.68 -14.52 -1.71
C TYR A 126 -2.32 -13.18 -1.33
N HIS A 127 -3.60 -12.95 -1.63
CA HIS A 127 -4.32 -11.76 -1.21
C HIS A 127 -4.49 -11.75 0.32
N ILE A 128 -4.15 -10.62 0.93
CA ILE A 128 -4.19 -10.45 2.39
C ILE A 128 -4.95 -9.19 2.82
N ALA A 129 -5.06 -8.17 1.96
CA ALA A 129 -5.68 -6.91 2.34
C ALA A 129 -6.12 -6.10 1.12
N ASN A 130 -6.90 -5.06 1.39
CA ASN A 130 -7.27 -4.02 0.44
C ASN A 130 -6.59 -2.73 0.85
N LEU A 131 -6.01 -2.03 -0.12
CA LEU A 131 -5.48 -0.68 0.05
C LEU A 131 -6.25 0.24 -0.88
N GLU A 132 -6.87 1.27 -0.33
CA GLU A 132 -7.51 2.30 -1.11
C GLU A 132 -6.71 3.60 -1.05
N CYS A 133 -6.49 4.19 -2.22
CA CYS A 133 -5.87 5.50 -2.37
C CYS A 133 -6.90 6.49 -2.88
N LEU A 134 -7.05 7.61 -2.17
CA LEU A 134 -7.88 8.74 -2.59
C LEU A 134 -6.98 9.93 -2.90
N PHE A 135 -7.19 10.58 -4.05
CA PHE A 135 -6.43 11.77 -4.45
C PHE A 135 -7.39 12.92 -4.79
N GLY A 136 -7.25 14.04 -4.08
CA GLY A 136 -7.99 15.25 -4.42
C GLY A 136 -7.62 15.76 -5.80
N ASN A 137 -8.61 15.98 -6.66
CA ASN A 137 -8.37 16.44 -8.04
C ASN A 137 -7.92 17.92 -8.07
N ARG A 138 -8.53 18.77 -7.22
CA ARG A 138 -8.25 20.22 -7.16
C ARG A 138 -7.48 20.65 -5.92
N SER A 139 -7.75 20.02 -4.79
CA SER A 139 -7.11 20.27 -3.51
C SER A 139 -5.98 19.25 -3.35
N GLN A 140 -4.77 19.71 -2.98
CA GLN A 140 -3.58 18.87 -2.85
C GLN A 140 -3.66 17.96 -1.62
N TRP A 141 -4.65 17.07 -1.60
CA TRP A 141 -4.84 16.10 -0.55
C TRP A 141 -4.80 14.67 -1.07
N MET A 142 -4.49 13.78 -0.15
CA MET A 142 -4.41 12.35 -0.39
C MET A 142 -4.88 11.61 0.86
N SER A 143 -5.52 10.46 0.69
CA SER A 143 -5.77 9.51 1.77
C SER A 143 -5.29 8.11 1.39
N LEU A 144 -4.74 7.40 2.35
CA LEU A 144 -4.45 5.97 2.29
C LEU A 144 -5.33 5.26 3.31
N ILE A 145 -6.03 4.22 2.89
CA ILE A 145 -6.90 3.42 3.74
C ILE A 145 -6.51 1.96 3.57
N LEU A 146 -6.10 1.31 4.64
CA LEU A 146 -5.85 -0.13 4.69
C LEU A 146 -7.05 -0.81 5.36
N ASP A 147 -7.57 -1.84 4.73
CA ASP A 147 -8.60 -2.73 5.27
C ASP A 147 -8.15 -4.18 5.12
N ALA A 148 -8.03 -4.90 6.24
CA ALA A 148 -7.61 -6.29 6.25
C ALA A 148 -8.29 -7.08 7.37
N PRO A 149 -8.54 -8.38 7.18
CA PRO A 149 -8.93 -9.24 8.29
C PRO A 149 -7.80 -9.34 9.33
N LEU A 150 -8.16 -9.42 10.62
CA LEU A 150 -7.22 -9.71 11.70
C LEU A 150 -6.55 -11.07 11.48
N LEU A 151 -7.36 -12.05 11.11
CA LEU A 151 -6.96 -13.41 10.76
C LEU A 151 -7.70 -13.83 9.47
N LEU A 152 -6.96 -14.08 8.41
CA LEU A 152 -7.51 -14.58 7.15
C LEU A 152 -7.53 -16.10 7.17
N THR A 153 -8.74 -16.66 7.26
CA THR A 153 -8.99 -18.10 7.21
C THR A 153 -9.69 -18.56 5.94
N GLN A 154 -10.21 -17.61 5.17
CA GLN A 154 -10.91 -17.88 3.92
C GLN A 154 -9.96 -18.45 2.86
N PRO A 155 -10.44 -19.36 2.00
CA PRO A 155 -9.65 -19.89 0.90
C PRO A 155 -9.15 -18.78 -0.02
N PRO A 156 -8.12 -19.07 -0.82
CA PRO A 156 -7.84 -18.24 -1.98
C PRO A 156 -9.11 -18.15 -2.85
N GLY A 157 -9.56 -16.93 -3.11
CA GLY A 157 -10.75 -16.65 -3.91
C GLY A 157 -10.54 -15.39 -4.73
N GLU A 158 -11.22 -15.30 -5.87
CA GLU A 158 -11.16 -14.10 -6.70
C GLU A 158 -11.61 -12.87 -5.88
N PHE A 159 -10.96 -11.74 -6.14
CA PHE A 159 -11.27 -10.48 -5.48
C PHE A 159 -12.75 -10.13 -5.69
N GLY A 160 -13.52 -10.00 -4.61
CA GLY A 160 -14.95 -9.70 -4.67
C GLY A 160 -15.86 -10.90 -4.96
N ALA A 161 -15.33 -12.12 -5.08
CA ALA A 161 -16.15 -13.32 -5.25
C ALA A 161 -16.62 -13.87 -3.89
N THR A 162 -17.90 -14.24 -3.82
CA THR A 162 -18.44 -15.02 -2.71
C THR A 162 -17.75 -16.40 -2.70
N PRO A 163 -17.28 -16.91 -1.55
CA PRO A 163 -16.67 -18.23 -1.51
C PRO A 163 -17.68 -19.29 -1.99
N ALA A 164 -17.29 -20.09 -2.99
CA ALA A 164 -18.08 -21.26 -3.36
C ALA A 164 -18.10 -22.23 -2.17
N ALA A 165 -19.29 -22.62 -1.74
CA ALA A 165 -19.55 -23.31 -0.46
C ALA A 165 -19.00 -24.74 -0.34
N ASP A 166 -18.15 -25.19 -1.26
CA ASP A 166 -17.87 -26.63 -1.44
C ASP A 166 -16.40 -27.01 -1.66
N THR A 167 -15.47 -26.19 -1.14
CA THR A 167 -14.05 -26.59 -1.08
C THR A 167 -13.68 -26.95 0.35
N THR A 168 -13.61 -28.24 0.66
CA THR A 168 -13.24 -28.76 1.99
C THR A 168 -11.74 -28.59 2.32
N GLU A 169 -10.90 -28.22 1.35
CA GLU A 169 -9.50 -27.79 1.55
C GLU A 169 -9.37 -26.28 1.91
N ALA A 170 -10.49 -25.56 1.97
CA ALA A 170 -10.54 -24.09 2.02
C ALA A 170 -10.18 -23.44 3.36
N THR A 171 -10.10 -24.21 4.44
CA THR A 171 -9.96 -23.72 5.82
C THR A 171 -8.50 -23.62 6.31
N GLU A 172 -7.52 -23.81 5.43
CA GLU A 172 -6.12 -24.02 5.84
C GLU A 172 -5.27 -22.75 5.90
N ARG A 173 -5.86 -21.57 5.68
CA ARG A 173 -5.17 -20.30 5.96
C ARG A 173 -5.37 -19.91 7.42
N ALA A 174 -4.34 -19.34 8.01
CA ALA A 174 -4.39 -18.72 9.34
C ALA A 174 -3.52 -17.46 9.37
N ILE A 175 -3.63 -16.64 8.31
CA ILE A 175 -2.68 -15.56 8.06
C ILE A 175 -3.04 -14.36 8.94
N PRO A 176 -2.13 -13.80 9.75
CA PRO A 176 -2.33 -12.55 10.49
C PRO A 176 -2.28 -11.35 9.52
N ALA A 177 -3.29 -11.25 8.67
CA ALA A 177 -3.30 -10.44 7.46
C ALA A 177 -3.16 -8.94 7.72
N TYR A 178 -3.86 -8.40 8.72
CA TYR A 178 -3.72 -7.00 9.12
C TYR A 178 -2.31 -6.68 9.63
N ALA A 179 -1.80 -7.45 10.60
CA ALA A 179 -0.46 -7.25 11.15
C ALA A 179 0.65 -7.37 10.09
N LEU A 180 0.46 -8.24 9.09
CA LEU A 180 1.35 -8.37 7.95
C LEU A 180 1.30 -7.14 7.03
N SER A 181 0.09 -6.66 6.73
CA SER A 181 -0.16 -5.51 5.83
C SER A 181 0.25 -4.17 6.44
N LEU A 182 0.28 -4.05 7.77
CA LEU A 182 0.75 -2.84 8.46
C LEU A 182 2.18 -2.44 8.08
N ALA A 183 3.06 -3.41 7.80
CA ALA A 183 4.43 -3.12 7.38
C ALA A 183 4.45 -2.39 6.02
N LEU A 184 3.66 -2.88 5.06
CA LEU A 184 3.49 -2.22 3.76
C LEU A 184 2.85 -0.84 3.93
N TYR A 185 1.77 -0.76 4.71
CA TYR A 185 1.05 0.49 4.93
C TYR A 185 1.95 1.56 5.56
N ASP A 186 2.65 1.25 6.66
CA ASP A 186 3.56 2.20 7.31
C ASP A 186 4.67 2.67 6.36
N THR A 187 5.19 1.78 5.51
CA THR A 187 6.15 2.13 4.47
C THR A 187 5.54 3.09 3.45
N LEU A 188 4.33 2.83 2.95
CA LEU A 188 3.64 3.74 2.02
C LEU A 188 3.35 5.11 2.65
N VAL A 189 2.94 5.16 3.92
CA VAL A 189 2.77 6.43 4.63
C VAL A 189 4.08 7.21 4.70
N LYS A 190 5.21 6.54 4.99
CA LYS A 190 6.55 7.15 5.00
C LYS A 190 6.98 7.62 3.61
N MET A 191 6.71 6.82 2.57
CA MET A 191 6.96 7.17 1.17
C MET A 191 6.25 8.47 0.80
N PHE A 192 4.95 8.58 1.09
CA PHE A 192 4.17 9.79 0.82
C PHE A 192 4.53 10.96 1.74
N THR A 193 4.93 10.69 2.98
CA THR A 193 5.44 11.72 3.90
C THR A 193 6.69 12.39 3.33
N TYR A 194 7.61 11.59 2.79
CA TYR A 194 8.81 12.09 2.13
C TYR A 194 8.50 12.82 0.82
N PHE A 195 7.67 12.20 -0.04
CA PHE A 195 7.29 12.77 -1.34
C PHE A 195 6.55 14.10 -1.22
N LEU A 196 5.56 14.19 -0.33
CA LEU A 196 4.75 15.38 -0.10
C LEU A 196 5.40 16.40 0.84
N ARG A 197 6.58 16.06 1.40
CA ARG A 197 7.35 16.90 2.33
C ARG A 197 6.52 17.34 3.54
N ARG A 198 5.65 16.47 4.03
CA ARG A 198 4.72 16.77 5.13
C ARG A 198 4.29 15.49 5.83
N THR A 199 4.01 15.59 7.12
CA THR A 199 3.41 14.48 7.87
C THR A 199 1.92 14.35 7.53
N PRO A 200 1.30 13.18 7.77
CA PRO A 200 -0.15 13.06 7.77
C PRO A 200 -0.78 14.15 8.65
N ALA A 201 -1.83 14.79 8.14
CA ALA A 201 -2.61 15.79 8.83
C ALA A 201 -3.66 15.16 9.75
N ALA A 202 -4.15 13.98 9.37
CA ALA A 202 -5.02 13.13 10.17
C ALA A 202 -4.54 11.67 10.09
N HIS A 203 -4.78 10.94 11.18
CA HIS A 203 -4.56 9.51 11.29
C HIS A 203 -5.74 8.95 12.06
N GLY A 204 -6.56 8.14 11.40
CA GLY A 204 -7.67 7.46 12.03
C GLY A 204 -7.14 6.33 12.92
N ASP A 205 -7.71 6.19 14.12
CA ASP A 205 -7.50 4.99 14.91
C ASP A 205 -8.09 3.79 14.18
N ALA A 206 -7.51 2.61 14.44
CA ALA A 206 -7.97 1.42 13.79
C ALA A 206 -9.37 1.03 14.29
N VAL A 207 -10.30 0.83 13.35
CA VAL A 207 -11.67 0.41 13.65
C VAL A 207 -11.79 -1.07 13.34
N ILE A 208 -12.29 -1.84 14.31
CA ILE A 208 -12.55 -3.27 14.15
C ILE A 208 -14.03 -3.48 13.90
N GLU A 209 -14.36 -4.06 12.75
CA GLU A 209 -15.72 -4.41 12.33
C GLU A 209 -15.68 -5.80 11.68
N ASP A 210 -16.52 -6.73 12.16
CA ASP A 210 -16.63 -8.09 11.62
C ASP A 210 -15.29 -8.85 11.48
N GLY A 211 -14.38 -8.67 12.45
CA GLY A 211 -13.05 -9.33 12.45
C GLY A 211 -12.07 -8.75 11.44
N ARG A 212 -12.42 -7.62 10.81
CA ARG A 212 -11.54 -6.81 9.96
C ARG A 212 -11.15 -5.55 10.69
N GLU A 213 -9.94 -5.10 10.42
CA GLU A 213 -9.40 -3.88 10.98
C GLU A 213 -9.10 -2.91 9.84
N ARG A 214 -9.61 -1.68 9.98
CA ARG A 214 -9.43 -0.59 9.04
C ARG A 214 -8.67 0.55 9.68
N ILE A 215 -7.61 1.00 9.02
CA ILE A 215 -6.79 2.14 9.43
C ILE A 215 -6.62 3.09 8.26
N SER A 216 -6.51 4.39 8.54
CA SER A 216 -6.36 5.39 7.49
C SER A 216 -5.50 6.57 7.91
N CYS A 217 -4.85 7.19 6.93
CA CYS A 217 -4.09 8.41 7.13
C CYS A 217 -4.30 9.33 5.94
N SER A 218 -4.28 10.63 6.21
CA SER A 218 -4.61 11.61 5.20
C SER A 218 -3.65 12.79 5.26
N PHE A 219 -3.26 13.27 4.09
CA PHE A 219 -2.41 14.41 3.86
C PHE A 219 -3.27 15.51 3.26
N PHE A 220 -3.41 16.65 3.92
CA PHE A 220 -4.11 17.82 3.37
C PHE A 220 -3.53 19.12 3.94
N SER A 221 -3.80 20.24 3.27
CA SER A 221 -3.40 21.56 3.72
C SER A 221 -4.31 22.06 4.86
N ARG A 222 -3.82 22.99 5.69
CA ARG A 222 -4.60 23.58 6.80
C ARG A 222 -5.86 24.31 6.34
N THR A 223 -5.88 24.84 5.12
CA THR A 223 -7.00 25.62 4.59
C THR A 223 -8.15 24.75 4.10
N ASP A 224 -7.91 23.45 3.89
CA ASP A 224 -8.87 22.53 3.28
C ASP A 224 -9.48 21.52 4.29
N CYS A 225 -9.14 21.64 5.56
CA CYS A 225 -9.34 20.62 6.61
C CYS A 225 -10.80 20.18 6.83
N SER A 226 -11.73 21.10 7.17
CA SER A 226 -13.02 20.70 7.76
C SER A 226 -14.01 20.06 6.78
N GLY A 227 -13.91 20.36 5.48
CA GLY A 227 -14.71 19.71 4.44
C GLY A 227 -14.19 18.31 4.14
N ILE A 228 -12.87 18.20 3.94
CA ILE A 228 -12.20 16.92 3.62
C ILE A 228 -12.31 15.95 4.80
N GLU A 229 -12.13 16.41 6.03
CA GLU A 229 -12.25 15.56 7.22
C GLU A 229 -13.65 14.97 7.37
N ARG A 230 -14.70 15.77 7.14
CA ARG A 230 -16.09 15.28 7.19
C ARG A 230 -16.35 14.27 6.08
N PHE A 231 -15.92 14.58 4.86
CA PHE A 231 -16.01 13.65 3.73
C PHE A 231 -15.33 12.33 4.05
N LEU A 232 -14.06 12.37 4.46
CA LEU A 232 -13.29 11.16 4.77
C LEU A 232 -13.87 10.39 5.96
N SER A 233 -14.38 11.08 6.98
CA SER A 233 -15.02 10.41 8.12
C SER A 233 -16.31 9.71 7.72
N SER A 234 -17.12 10.36 6.88
CA SER A 234 -18.34 9.77 6.32
C SER A 234 -18.03 8.58 5.42
N TYR A 235 -17.02 8.71 4.55
CA TYR A 235 -16.63 7.70 3.58
C TYR A 235 -16.00 6.46 4.24
N THR A 236 -15.06 6.69 5.17
CA THR A 236 -14.30 5.59 5.79
C THR A 236 -15.00 4.96 6.98
N GLY A 237 -15.96 5.69 7.59
CA GLY A 237 -16.52 5.37 8.91
C GLY A 237 -15.56 5.66 10.07
N VAL A 238 -14.35 6.15 9.79
CA VAL A 238 -13.31 6.43 10.80
C VAL A 238 -13.32 7.92 11.10
N HIS A 239 -13.50 8.29 12.37
CA HIS A 239 -13.49 9.71 12.74
C HIS A 239 -12.10 10.32 12.51
N MET A 240 -11.99 11.18 11.50
CA MET A 240 -10.77 11.94 11.20
C MET A 240 -10.75 13.22 12.03
N ASP A 241 -9.82 13.31 12.96
CA ASP A 241 -9.64 14.52 13.77
C ASP A 241 -8.26 15.14 13.53
N SER A 242 -8.21 16.29 12.83
CA SER A 242 -6.96 17.04 12.63
C SER A 242 -6.51 17.85 13.85
N SER A 243 -7.34 17.94 14.89
CA SER A 243 -6.92 18.45 16.20
C SER A 243 -6.02 17.45 16.95
N LEU A 244 -6.02 16.16 16.53
CA LEU A 244 -5.15 15.09 17.04
C LEU A 244 -3.75 15.03 16.41
N ARG A 245 -3.22 16.15 15.89
CA ARG A 245 -1.79 16.32 15.51
C ARG A 245 -0.78 15.89 16.59
N LYS A 246 -1.24 15.62 17.81
CA LYS A 246 -0.47 15.12 18.95
C LYS A 246 0.10 13.71 18.75
N ASN A 247 -0.50 12.88 17.88
CA ASN A 247 -0.11 11.47 17.72
C ASN A 247 0.70 11.17 16.45
N VAL A 248 1.19 12.20 15.74
CA VAL A 248 2.07 11.98 14.59
C VAL A 248 3.36 11.31 15.05
N LYS A 249 3.62 10.11 14.52
CA LYS A 249 4.77 9.31 14.91
C LYS A 249 6.08 10.09 14.71
N PRO A 250 7.03 10.08 15.67
CA PRO A 250 8.28 10.84 15.57
C PRO A 250 9.08 10.57 14.29
N GLU A 251 9.08 9.33 13.81
CA GLU A 251 9.75 8.92 12.58
C GLU A 251 9.15 9.60 11.33
N TRP A 252 7.84 9.85 11.29
CA TRP A 252 7.23 10.56 10.16
C TRP A 252 7.64 12.03 10.15
N LYS A 253 7.77 12.66 11.32
CA LYS A 253 8.29 14.03 11.44
C LYS A 253 9.73 14.11 10.93
N LYS A 254 10.58 13.15 11.32
CA LYS A 254 11.96 13.05 10.84
C LYS A 254 11.98 12.96 9.31
N ILE A 255 11.19 12.06 8.73
CA ILE A 255 11.15 11.81 7.28
C ILE A 255 10.64 13.04 6.50
N ALA A 256 9.61 13.72 6.99
CA ALA A 256 9.07 14.93 6.35
C ALA A 256 10.11 16.06 6.22
N LEU A 257 11.08 16.10 7.14
CA LEU A 257 12.12 17.13 7.21
C LEU A 257 13.41 16.74 6.47
N MET A 258 13.59 15.47 6.08
CA MET A 258 14.81 15.02 5.38
C MET A 258 14.99 15.76 4.07
N GLU A 259 16.13 16.39 3.83
CA GLU A 259 16.42 16.99 2.52
C GLU A 259 16.54 15.93 1.42
N HIS A 260 16.00 16.24 0.24
CA HIS A 260 16.14 15.33 -0.88
C HIS A 260 17.58 15.32 -1.35
N ARG A 261 18.21 14.15 -1.24
CA ARG A 261 19.55 13.89 -1.76
C ARG A 261 19.39 12.79 -2.79
N SER A 262 19.83 13.08 -4.01
CA SER A 262 19.82 12.09 -5.07
C SER A 262 21.05 11.20 -4.95
N HIS A 263 20.91 9.89 -5.12
CA HIS A 263 22.10 9.02 -5.26
C HIS A 263 22.84 9.27 -6.58
N LEU A 264 22.26 10.01 -7.53
CA LEU A 264 22.92 10.40 -8.78
C LEU A 264 23.84 11.61 -8.61
N THR A 265 23.60 12.46 -7.60
CA THR A 265 24.46 13.62 -7.34
C THR A 265 25.84 13.25 -6.78
N SER A 266 26.03 12.04 -6.25
CA SER A 266 27.36 11.53 -5.86
C SER A 266 28.16 10.93 -7.04
N LEU A 267 27.49 10.60 -8.15
CA LEU A 267 28.14 10.06 -9.36
C LEU A 267 28.62 11.17 -10.31
N CYS A 268 27.99 12.34 -10.27
CA CYS A 268 28.58 13.55 -10.83
C CYS A 268 29.63 14.07 -9.84
N GLY A 269 30.92 13.87 -10.12
CA GLY A 269 32.05 14.44 -9.38
C GLY A 269 32.11 15.98 -9.37
N CYS A 270 31.01 16.68 -9.61
CA CYS A 270 30.89 18.11 -9.42
C CYS A 270 30.68 18.40 -7.92
N LYS A 271 31.80 18.54 -7.20
CA LYS A 271 31.81 19.45 -6.06
C LYS A 271 31.40 20.83 -6.57
N SER A 272 30.56 21.52 -5.81
CA SER A 272 30.06 22.89 -5.98
C SER A 272 29.07 23.16 -7.11
N CYS A 273 27.81 23.43 -6.72
CA CYS A 273 27.09 24.66 -7.09
C CYS A 273 25.89 24.84 -6.15
N GLY A 274 25.98 25.84 -5.25
CA GLY A 274 24.83 26.45 -4.53
C GLY A 274 24.53 25.87 -3.17
#